data_AF-A0A2V6LXI2-F1
#
_entry.id   AF-A0A2V6LXI2-F1
#
_cell.length_a   1.000
_cell.length_b   1.000
_cell.length_c   1.000
_cell.angle_alpha   90.00
_cell.angle_beta   90.00
_cell.angle_gamma   90.00
#
_symmetry.space_group_name_H-M   'P 1'
#
loop_
_entity.id
_entity.type
_entity.pdbx_description
1 polymer ?
#
loop_
_entity_poly.entity_id
_entity_poly.type
_entity_poly.pdbx_seq_one_letter_code
_entity_poly.pdbx_strand_id
1 'polypeptide(L)'
;MIVRHSIQTRSVMGEESEMALEKWEPQPEFERFPASATIVQSRLIRLPSSVASMLKLRGKANANLFYDKKRKVIGIKPLDRKEEGSAKIRQSDKSTSIHVPSFFRFYQIEVPGIKRFHCWYDEKERMAMIDISKPSPRGRPAGT
;
A
#
# COMPACT_ATOMS: atom_id res chain seq x y z
N MET A 1 65.43 12.14 -41.90
CA MET A 1 64.41 12.65 -42.84
C MET A 1 63.21 13.12 -42.03
N ILE A 2 62.99 14.43 -41.97
CA ILE A 2 61.93 15.06 -41.16
C ILE A 2 60.73 15.29 -42.08
N VAL A 3 59.58 14.71 -41.73
CA VAL A 3 58.31 14.92 -42.43
C VAL A 3 57.52 16.00 -41.68
N ARG A 4 57.23 17.11 -42.36
CA ARG A 4 56.24 18.12 -41.95
C ARG A 4 55.45 18.54 -43.17
N HIS A 5 54.15 18.28 -43.19
CA HIS A 5 53.11 18.96 -43.98
C HIS A 5 51.82 18.80 -43.15
N SER A 6 51.38 19.83 -42.43
CA SER A 6 50.54 20.96 -42.85
C SER A 6 49.03 20.62 -42.95
N ILE A 7 48.36 20.82 -41.81
CA ILE A 7 47.05 21.44 -41.55
C ILE A 7 45.96 21.32 -42.64
N GLN A 8 44.84 20.68 -42.28
CA GLN A 8 43.53 21.02 -42.87
C GLN A 8 42.40 20.99 -41.82
N THR A 9 41.84 22.20 -41.67
CA THR A 9 40.57 22.69 -41.13
C THR A 9 39.50 21.75 -40.54
N ARG A 10 39.03 22.21 -39.38
CA ARG A 10 37.80 21.86 -38.64
C ARG A 10 36.56 21.72 -39.52
N SER A 11 35.74 20.72 -39.21
CA SER A 11 34.29 20.79 -39.40
C SER A 11 33.62 20.28 -38.13
N VAL A 12 33.03 21.20 -37.37
CA VAL A 12 32.23 20.91 -36.18
C VAL A 12 30.79 20.89 -36.68
N MET A 13 30.27 19.71 -37.02
CA MET A 13 28.82 19.57 -37.22
C MET A 13 28.20 19.49 -35.84
N GLY A 14 27.37 20.48 -35.55
CA GLY A 14 26.62 20.57 -34.30
C GLY A 14 25.68 19.38 -34.17
N GLU A 15 25.85 18.64 -33.09
CA GLU A 15 24.71 17.99 -32.47
C GLU A 15 23.85 19.10 -31.88
N GLU A 16 22.76 19.43 -32.58
CA GLU A 16 21.61 20.03 -31.94
C GLU A 16 21.17 19.05 -30.84
N SER A 17 21.62 19.30 -29.62
CA SER A 17 20.95 18.76 -28.44
C SER A 17 19.57 19.36 -28.42
N GLU A 18 18.63 18.67 -29.06
CA GLU A 18 17.21 18.81 -28.85
C GLU A 18 17.02 18.69 -27.33
N MET A 19 16.89 19.84 -26.65
CA MET A 19 16.56 19.85 -25.24
C MET A 19 15.13 19.35 -25.15
N ALA A 20 15.00 18.02 -25.12
CA ALA A 20 13.78 17.32 -24.77
C ALA A 20 13.45 17.76 -23.34
N LEU A 21 12.69 18.85 -23.25
CA LEU A 21 12.14 19.34 -22.01
C LEU A 21 11.28 18.22 -21.45
N GLU A 22 11.86 17.49 -20.50
CA GLU A 22 11.17 16.42 -19.80
C GLU A 22 9.98 17.04 -19.09
N LYS A 23 8.79 16.74 -19.59
CA LYS A 23 7.54 17.19 -18.99
C LYS A 23 7.51 16.64 -17.57
N TRP A 24 7.57 17.55 -16.59
CA TRP A 24 7.38 17.19 -15.20
C TRP A 24 5.97 16.62 -15.04
N GLU A 25 5.89 15.30 -14.91
CA GLU A 25 4.66 14.64 -14.52
C GLU A 25 4.62 14.61 -12.99
N PRO A 26 3.54 15.11 -12.35
CA PRO A 26 3.43 15.00 -10.91
C PRO A 26 3.52 13.52 -10.54
N GLN A 27 4.61 13.17 -9.85
CA GLN A 27 4.71 11.90 -9.16
C GLN A 27 3.45 11.77 -8.32
N PRO A 28 2.63 10.72 -8.51
CA PRO A 28 1.36 10.65 -7.86
C PRO A 28 1.61 10.70 -6.35
N GLU A 29 0.92 11.62 -5.65
CA GLU A 29 1.17 12.03 -4.26
C GLU A 29 0.99 10.91 -3.20
N PHE A 30 0.99 9.64 -3.61
CA PHE A 30 0.85 8.45 -2.76
C PHE A 30 1.88 8.35 -1.64
N GLU A 31 2.95 9.16 -1.65
CA GLU A 31 4.04 9.08 -0.67
C GLU A 31 3.97 10.08 0.49
N ARG A 32 3.02 11.02 0.53
CA ARG A 32 3.03 11.99 1.65
C ARG A 32 2.81 11.31 3.00
N PHE A 33 2.04 10.21 3.07
CA PHE A 33 2.03 9.29 4.21
C PHE A 33 1.71 7.87 3.73
N PRO A 34 2.50 6.85 4.13
CA PRO A 34 2.15 5.47 3.84
C PRO A 34 0.73 5.17 4.36
N ALA A 35 -0.13 4.63 3.49
CA ALA A 35 -1.50 4.32 3.86
C ALA A 35 -1.50 3.42 5.11
N SER A 36 -2.43 3.67 6.03
CA SER A 36 -2.41 3.03 7.34
C SER A 36 -3.74 2.38 7.65
N ALA A 37 -3.73 1.07 7.88
CA ALA A 37 -4.87 0.35 8.44
C ALA A 37 -4.94 0.60 9.95
N THR A 38 -6.14 0.68 10.50
CA THR A 38 -6.34 0.78 11.95
C THR A 38 -6.86 -0.54 12.48
N ILE A 39 -6.18 -1.13 13.46
CA ILE A 39 -6.65 -2.30 14.20
C ILE A 39 -7.14 -1.84 15.57
N VAL A 40 -8.37 -2.20 15.91
CA VAL A 40 -9.02 -1.89 17.18
C VAL A 40 -9.09 -3.17 18.01
N GLN A 41 -8.31 -3.19 19.10
CA GLN A 41 -8.36 -4.18 20.18
C GLN A 41 -8.41 -5.64 19.71
N SER A 42 -7.61 -6.02 18.71
CA SER A 42 -7.63 -7.38 18.12
C SER A 42 -9.04 -7.88 17.72
N ARG A 43 -9.90 -6.99 17.23
CA ARG A 43 -11.28 -7.32 16.84
C ARG A 43 -11.64 -6.83 15.46
N LEU A 44 -11.24 -5.59 15.14
CA LEU A 44 -11.69 -4.90 13.94
C LEU A 44 -10.50 -4.34 13.18
N ILE A 45 -10.47 -4.59 11.88
CA ILE A 45 -9.54 -3.96 10.94
C ILE A 45 -10.30 -2.89 10.16
N ARG A 46 -9.83 -1.65 10.15
CA ARG A 46 -10.32 -0.57 9.28
C ARG A 46 -9.29 -0.31 8.20
N LEU A 47 -9.71 -0.43 6.94
CA LEU A 47 -8.85 -0.21 5.79
C LEU A 47 -8.85 1.29 5.43
N PRO A 48 -7.70 1.84 5.01
CA PRO A 48 -7.65 3.19 4.46
C PRO A 48 -8.42 3.23 3.13
N SER A 49 -9.08 4.35 2.85
CA SER A 49 -9.96 4.50 1.68
C SER A 49 -9.22 4.25 0.35
N SER A 50 -7.95 4.63 0.24
CA SER A 50 -7.13 4.38 -0.95
C SER A 50 -7.02 2.88 -1.26
N VAL A 51 -6.65 2.07 -0.27
CA VAL A 51 -6.51 0.61 -0.43
C VAL A 51 -7.88 -0.05 -0.63
N ALA A 52 -8.92 0.42 0.08
CA ALA A 52 -10.28 -0.08 -0.10
C ALA A 52 -10.82 0.15 -1.53
N SER A 53 -10.48 1.30 -2.12
CA SER A 53 -10.81 1.64 -3.51
C SER A 53 -10.04 0.78 -4.51
N MET A 54 -8.72 0.58 -4.31
CA MET A 54 -7.91 -0.30 -5.16
C MET A 54 -8.42 -1.74 -5.15
N LEU A 55 -8.85 -2.23 -3.98
CA LEU A 55 -9.49 -3.54 -3.84
C LEU A 55 -10.93 -3.61 -4.38
N LYS A 56 -11.49 -2.50 -4.85
CA LYS A 56 -12.88 -2.41 -5.33
C LYS A 56 -13.88 -2.99 -4.32
N LEU A 57 -13.69 -2.65 -3.03
CA LEU A 57 -14.50 -3.22 -1.96
C LEU A 57 -15.95 -2.78 -1.99
N ARG A 58 -16.30 -1.67 -2.65
CA ARG A 58 -17.67 -1.15 -2.70
C ARG A 58 -18.62 -2.22 -3.27
N GLY A 59 -19.63 -2.61 -2.49
CA GLY A 59 -20.58 -3.66 -2.86
C GLY A 59 -20.10 -5.08 -2.60
N LYS A 60 -18.87 -5.28 -2.10
CA LYS A 60 -18.38 -6.58 -1.64
C LYS A 60 -18.84 -6.81 -0.21
N ALA A 61 -19.39 -8.00 0.05
CA ALA A 61 -19.90 -8.36 1.37
C ALA A 61 -18.91 -9.17 2.21
N ASN A 62 -17.94 -9.87 1.58
CA ASN A 62 -17.08 -10.83 2.26
C ASN A 62 -15.62 -10.70 1.82
N ALA A 63 -14.70 -11.11 2.70
CA ALA A 63 -13.26 -11.21 2.43
C ALA A 63 -12.64 -12.42 3.14
N ASN A 64 -11.61 -13.01 2.54
CA ASN A 64 -10.71 -13.95 3.21
C ASN A 64 -9.51 -13.22 3.81
N LEU A 65 -9.06 -13.72 4.96
CA LEU A 65 -7.89 -13.20 5.67
C LEU A 65 -6.79 -14.25 5.70
N PHE A 66 -5.56 -13.79 5.52
CA PHE A 66 -4.36 -14.60 5.48
C PHE A 66 -3.35 -14.03 6.47
N TYR A 67 -2.56 -14.89 7.12
CA TYR A 67 -1.51 -14.43 8.01
C TYR A 67 -0.18 -15.08 7.66
N ASP A 68 0.78 -14.26 7.25
CA ASP A 68 2.18 -14.65 7.18
C ASP A 68 2.81 -14.45 8.56
N LYS A 69 2.94 -15.55 9.31
CA LYS A 69 3.55 -15.56 10.65
C LYS A 69 5.00 -15.11 10.65
N LYS A 70 5.76 -15.43 9.59
CA LYS A 70 7.21 -15.13 9.52
C LYS A 70 7.41 -13.63 9.32
N ARG A 71 6.65 -13.04 8.39
CA ARG A 71 6.73 -11.61 8.06
C ARG A 71 5.88 -10.73 8.98
N LYS A 72 4.99 -11.34 9.78
CA LYS A 72 3.97 -10.64 10.58
C LYS A 72 3.10 -9.74 9.69
N VAL A 73 2.59 -10.30 8.60
CA VAL A 73 1.75 -9.57 7.63
C VAL A 73 0.38 -10.21 7.54
N ILE A 74 -0.66 -9.39 7.63
CA ILE A 74 -2.05 -9.79 7.37
C ILE A 74 -2.39 -9.45 5.91
N GLY A 75 -2.85 -10.45 5.15
CA GLY A 75 -3.41 -10.28 3.82
C GLY A 75 -4.94 -10.30 3.86
N ILE A 76 -5.60 -9.42 3.10
CA ILE A 76 -7.05 -9.36 2.98
C ILE A 76 -7.43 -9.40 1.50
N LYS A 77 -8.26 -10.37 1.13
CA LYS A 77 -8.75 -10.56 -0.25
C LYS A 77 -10.27 -10.51 -0.30
N PRO A 78 -10.89 -9.56 -1.02
CA PRO A 78 -12.33 -9.55 -1.20
C PRO A 78 -12.81 -10.77 -1.97
N LEU A 79 -14.05 -11.17 -1.68
CA LEU A 79 -14.73 -12.27 -2.36
C LEU A 79 -16.00 -11.75 -3.04
N ASP A 80 -16.33 -12.36 -4.18
CA ASP A 80 -17.58 -12.13 -4.89
C ASP A 80 -18.76 -12.86 -4.22
N ARG A 81 -18.50 -14.02 -3.62
CA ARG A 81 -19.50 -14.87 -2.97
C ARG A 81 -19.04 -15.21 -1.56
N LYS A 82 -19.98 -15.54 -0.68
CA LYS A 82 -19.68 -15.99 0.67
C LYS A 82 -19.06 -17.38 0.60
N GLU A 83 -17.91 -17.54 1.25
CA GLU A 83 -17.22 -18.82 1.43
C GLU A 83 -17.15 -19.17 2.92
N GLU A 84 -16.89 -20.44 3.23
CA GLU A 84 -16.63 -20.87 4.60
C GLU A 84 -15.38 -20.18 5.16
N GLY A 85 -15.44 -19.73 6.42
CA GLY A 85 -14.35 -18.97 7.04
C GLY A 85 -14.20 -17.51 6.57
N SER A 86 -15.02 -17.05 5.62
CA SER A 86 -14.98 -15.66 5.16
C SER A 86 -15.47 -14.67 6.21
N ALA A 87 -14.82 -13.51 6.26
CA ALA A 87 -15.17 -12.42 7.15
C ALA A 87 -16.11 -11.42 6.46
N LYS A 88 -17.09 -10.91 7.21
CA LYS A 88 -18.01 -9.88 6.72
C LYS A 88 -17.31 -8.52 6.61
N ILE A 89 -17.40 -7.91 5.44
CA ILE A 89 -17.04 -6.52 5.20
C ILE A 89 -18.21 -5.64 5.64
N ARG A 90 -17.92 -4.59 6.41
CA ARG A 90 -18.85 -3.51 6.74
C ARG A 90 -18.38 -2.23 6.09
N GLN A 91 -19.25 -1.63 5.30
CA GLN A 91 -18.98 -0.38 4.61
C GLN A 91 -19.93 0.70 5.11
N SER A 92 -19.37 1.88 5.32
CA SER A 92 -20.11 3.13 5.47
C SER A 92 -19.48 4.16 4.54
N ASP A 93 -20.15 5.31 4.36
CA ASP A 93 -19.62 6.40 3.53
C ASP A 93 -18.22 6.87 3.99
N LYS A 94 -17.91 6.68 5.28
CA LYS A 94 -16.67 7.15 5.90
C LYS A 94 -15.60 6.08 6.08
N SER A 95 -15.94 4.78 5.99
CA SER A 95 -14.97 3.74 6.32
C SER A 95 -15.33 2.36 5.77
N THR A 96 -14.30 1.56 5.47
CA THR A 96 -14.45 0.12 5.25
C THR A 96 -13.77 -0.64 6.38
N SER A 97 -14.50 -1.58 6.99
CA SER A 97 -14.05 -2.32 8.15
C SER A 97 -14.41 -3.80 8.10
N ILE A 98 -13.63 -4.62 8.79
CA ILE A 98 -13.75 -6.08 8.80
C ILE A 98 -13.66 -6.54 10.27
N HIS A 99 -14.70 -7.20 10.76
CA HIS A 99 -14.78 -7.66 12.15
C HIS A 99 -14.38 -9.14 12.24
N VAL A 100 -13.21 -9.41 12.83
CA VAL A 100 -12.50 -10.70 12.78
C VAL A 100 -11.85 -11.09 14.11
N PRO A 101 -12.57 -11.08 15.24
CA PRO A 101 -11.99 -11.45 16.54
C PRO A 101 -11.48 -12.90 16.57
N SER A 102 -12.11 -13.81 15.82
CA SER A 102 -11.68 -15.22 15.72
C SER A 102 -10.32 -15.36 15.03
N PHE A 103 -10.05 -14.57 13.99
CA PHE A 103 -8.76 -14.57 13.29
C PHE A 103 -7.62 -14.17 14.23
N PHE A 104 -7.78 -13.05 14.94
CA PHE A 104 -6.77 -12.58 15.90
C PHE A 104 -6.53 -13.62 17.00
N ARG A 105 -7.59 -14.23 17.53
CA ARG A 105 -7.49 -15.28 18.56
C ARG A 105 -6.78 -16.54 18.04
N PHE A 106 -7.16 -17.02 16.86
CA PHE A 106 -6.59 -18.23 16.25
C PHE A 106 -5.09 -18.10 16.02
N TYR A 107 -4.64 -16.94 15.54
CA TYR A 107 -3.23 -16.66 15.30
C TYR A 107 -2.48 -16.06 16.50
N GLN A 108 -3.16 -15.89 17.64
CA GLN A 108 -2.61 -15.26 18.86
C GLN A 108 -1.97 -13.88 18.58
N ILE A 109 -2.65 -13.09 17.74
CA ILE A 109 -2.20 -11.75 17.37
C ILE A 109 -2.80 -10.73 18.35
N GLU A 110 -1.94 -10.11 19.14
CA GLU A 110 -2.33 -9.12 20.15
C GLU A 110 -2.02 -7.69 19.70
N VAL A 111 -3.06 -6.88 19.61
CA VAL A 111 -2.99 -5.44 19.34
C VAL A 111 -3.73 -4.72 20.46
N PRO A 112 -3.02 -4.22 21.50
CA PRO A 112 -3.65 -3.52 22.60
C PRO A 112 -4.15 -2.15 22.14
N GLY A 113 -5.35 -1.78 22.59
CA GLY A 113 -5.96 -0.49 22.28
C GLY A 113 -6.24 -0.29 20.79
N ILE A 114 -6.08 0.93 20.31
CA ILE A 114 -6.24 1.28 18.89
C ILE A 114 -4.85 1.57 18.33
N LYS A 115 -4.41 0.80 17.32
CA LYS A 115 -3.12 1.00 16.68
C LYS A 115 -3.27 1.11 15.17
N ARG A 116 -2.37 1.88 14.57
CA ARG A 116 -2.27 2.03 13.10
C ARG A 116 -1.07 1.25 12.61
N PHE A 117 -1.18 0.66 11.44
CA PHE A 117 -0.17 -0.19 10.83
C PHE A 117 -0.02 0.16 9.37
N HIS A 118 1.20 0.03 8.85
CA HIS A 118 1.43 0.25 7.43
C HIS A 118 0.56 -0.71 6.61
N CYS A 119 -0.10 -0.17 5.60
CA CYS A 119 -0.99 -0.91 4.73
C CYS A 119 -0.77 -0.50 3.27
N TRP A 120 -0.60 -1.50 2.41
CA TRP A 120 -0.46 -1.28 0.97
C TRP A 120 -1.34 -2.27 0.20
N TYR A 121 -1.57 -1.97 -1.07
CA TYR A 121 -2.19 -2.90 -2.00
C TYR A 121 -1.10 -3.67 -2.74
N ASP A 122 -1.16 -5.00 -2.71
CA ASP A 122 -0.32 -5.87 -3.51
C ASP A 122 -1.05 -6.20 -4.82
N GLU A 123 -0.55 -5.67 -5.94
CA GLU A 123 -1.21 -5.82 -7.25
C GLU A 123 -1.16 -7.26 -7.77
N LYS A 124 -0.08 -7.98 -7.45
CA LYS A 124 0.17 -9.35 -7.92
C LYS A 124 -0.82 -10.31 -7.28
N GLU A 125 -0.98 -10.22 -5.96
CA GLU A 125 -1.88 -11.07 -5.19
C GLU A 125 -3.32 -10.52 -5.17
N ARG A 126 -3.49 -9.23 -5.54
CA ARG A 126 -4.74 -8.45 -5.45
C ARG A 126 -5.29 -8.42 -4.03
N MET A 127 -4.44 -8.06 -3.08
CA MET A 127 -4.74 -8.10 -1.64
C MET A 127 -4.34 -6.81 -0.95
N ALA A 128 -5.06 -6.42 0.09
CA ALA A 128 -4.51 -5.48 1.06
C ALA A 128 -3.54 -6.23 1.96
N MET A 129 -2.37 -5.64 2.14
CA MET A 129 -1.32 -6.16 3.00
C MET A 129 -1.15 -5.20 4.17
N ILE A 130 -1.08 -5.74 5.38
CA ILE A 130 -0.92 -4.97 6.62
C ILE A 130 0.27 -5.53 7.37
N ASP A 131 1.34 -4.75 7.48
CA ASP A 131 2.49 -5.10 8.30
C ASP A 131 2.20 -4.77 9.76
N ILE A 132 2.03 -5.81 10.58
CA ILE A 132 1.73 -5.70 12.01
C ILE A 132 2.98 -5.84 12.89
N SER A 133 4.18 -5.89 12.31
CA SER A 133 5.44 -6.01 13.06
C SER A 133 5.72 -4.76 13.91
N LYS A 134 5.35 -3.57 13.41
CA LYS A 134 5.56 -2.28 14.09
C LYS A 134 4.34 -1.38 13.88
N PRO A 135 3.73 -0.85 14.95
CA PRO A 135 2.70 0.15 14.80
C PRO A 135 3.29 1.46 14.25
N SER A 136 2.53 2.16 13.41
CA SER A 136 2.86 3.48 12.91
C SER A 136 2.90 4.48 14.07
N PRO A 137 3.95 5.34 14.16
CA PRO A 137 4.13 6.27 15.28
C PRO A 137 3.07 7.37 15.38
N ARG A 138 2.16 7.50 14.40
CA ARG A 138 1.11 8.53 14.40
C ARG A 138 -0.26 8.00 14.80
N GLY A 139 -0.50 7.95 16.10
CA GLY A 139 -1.84 8.01 16.67
C GLY A 139 -1.95 9.27 17.53
N ARG A 140 -2.82 10.21 17.15
CA ARG A 140 -3.24 11.28 18.07
C ARG A 140 -3.77 10.58 19.34
N PRO A 141 -3.32 10.96 20.55
CA PRO A 141 -3.91 10.41 21.76
C PRO A 141 -5.42 10.66 21.74
N ALA A 142 -6.20 9.64 22.09
CA ALA A 142 -7.62 9.80 22.27
C ALA A 142 -7.83 10.66 23.52
N GLY A 143 -8.35 11.87 23.34
CA GLY A 143 -8.87 12.72 24.42
C GLY A 143 -7.82 13.53 25.18
N THR A 144 -7.91 14.85 25.03
CA THR A 144 -7.93 15.75 26.19
C THR A 144 -9.32 16.37 26.20
#